data_AF-A0A3R9J654-F1
#
_entry.id   AF-A0A3R9J654-F1
#
_cell.length_a   1.000
_cell.length_b   1.000
_cell.length_c   1.000
_cell.angle_alpha   90.00
_cell.angle_beta   90.00
_cell.angle_gamma   90.00
#
_symmetry.space_group_name_H-M   'P 1'
#
loop_
_entity.id
_entity.type
_entity.pdbx_description
1 polymer ?
#
loop_
_entity_poly.entity_id
_entity_poly.type
_entity_poly.pdbx_seq_one_letter_code
_entity_poly.pdbx_strand_id
1 'polypeptide(L)'
;MLEFFLIVVVVILEYIMLKNFFSMNLKEYQGFSTRFFSSSSGGKISTNSIIFWIFISPFFSILGYVCSLFLNSAFKTCHVSYNYLWTISLVFWIVIYLIILILGRRKLVNHLFILIIAIASIVLNWYIARIAFTGNVTDISPDSSNTAFQFYLAIGLSLISIVQVIYESENYNLKRTRFIREKIQKYLREYKVIYSLKGNIELLYLSLAILVLEDFERPKFIRIIENILRTKTRNIAQNDSIDDIDSVSILVKQLQDLAVGSKEKDKIKKLRFIIKEINCSDQYVTNVMELFNTISRLDRDFKIVESNKYNKK
;
A
#
# COMPACT_ATOMS: atom_id res chain seq x y z
N MET A 1 12.12 26.12 14.29
CA MET A 1 12.52 26.10 12.85
C MET A 1 13.53 24.97 12.59
N LEU A 2 14.70 24.99 13.25
CA LEU A 2 15.76 23.99 13.01
C LEU A 2 15.38 22.56 13.47
N GLU A 3 14.74 22.41 14.63
CA GLU A 3 14.24 21.12 15.12
C GLU A 3 13.18 20.53 14.19
N PHE A 4 12.26 21.36 13.70
CA PHE A 4 11.24 20.96 12.72
C PHE A 4 11.87 20.53 11.39
N PHE A 5 12.90 21.25 10.93
CA PHE A 5 13.64 20.87 9.73
C PHE A 5 14.30 19.50 9.89
N LEU A 6 14.93 19.22 11.03
CA LEU A 6 15.53 17.92 11.31
C LEU A 6 14.49 16.80 11.33
N ILE A 7 13.33 17.02 11.96
CA ILE A 7 12.21 16.06 11.95
C ILE A 7 11.80 15.72 10.50
N VAL A 8 11.62 16.74 9.66
CA VAL A 8 11.24 16.55 8.26
C VAL A 8 12.30 15.77 7.49
N VAL A 9 13.58 16.11 7.66
CA VAL A 9 14.70 15.41 6.99
C VAL A 9 14.78 13.95 7.41
N VAL A 10 14.65 13.65 8.72
CA VAL A 10 14.68 12.27 9.22
C VAL A 10 13.52 11.45 8.65
N VAL A 11 12.30 12.00 8.62
CA VAL A 11 11.13 11.32 8.04
C VAL A 11 11.30 11.09 6.53
N ILE A 12 11.93 12.02 5.80
CA ILE A 12 12.26 11.83 4.38
C ILE A 12 13.25 10.66 4.21
N LEU A 13 14.30 10.60 5.04
CA LEU A 13 15.29 9.51 4.99
C LEU A 13 14.67 8.16 5.35
N GLU A 14 13.81 8.11 6.39
CA GLU A 14 13.01 6.93 6.75
C GLU A 14 12.22 6.43 5.53
N TYR A 15 11.55 7.33 4.82
CA TYR A 15 10.75 6.98 3.64
C TYR A 15 11.59 6.46 2.48
N ILE A 16 12.74 7.10 2.19
CA ILE A 16 13.67 6.64 1.14
C ILE A 16 14.18 5.23 1.46
N MET A 17 14.57 4.98 2.70
CA MET A 17 15.01 3.66 3.15
C MET A 17 13.90 2.62 3.04
N LEU A 18 12.68 2.94 3.49
CA LEU A 18 11.51 2.06 3.36
C LEU A 18 11.23 1.69 1.92
N LYS A 19 11.29 2.66 0.99
CA LYS A 19 11.16 2.39 -0.44
C LYS A 19 12.20 1.36 -0.90
N ASN A 20 13.45 1.49 -0.49
CA ASN A 20 14.52 0.56 -0.87
C ASN A 20 14.29 -0.83 -0.26
N PHE A 21 13.92 -0.93 1.02
CA PHE A 21 13.59 -2.20 1.68
C PHE A 21 12.38 -2.89 1.05
N PHE A 22 11.32 -2.15 0.67
CA PHE A 22 10.18 -2.73 -0.03
C PHE A 22 10.48 -3.08 -1.48
N SER A 23 11.40 -2.38 -2.13
CA SER A 23 11.81 -2.69 -3.51
C SER A 23 12.62 -3.99 -3.61
N MET A 24 13.30 -4.41 -2.54
CA MET A 24 14.01 -5.69 -2.45
C MET A 24 13.09 -6.93 -2.36
N ASN A 25 11.80 -6.83 -2.71
CA ASN A 25 10.84 -7.95 -2.71
C ASN A 25 10.73 -8.71 -1.37
N LEU A 26 11.00 -8.05 -0.24
CA LEU A 26 10.80 -8.65 1.08
C LEU A 26 9.30 -8.70 1.40
N LYS A 27 8.61 -9.74 0.89
CA LYS A 27 7.17 -9.98 1.07
C LYS A 27 6.73 -9.96 2.55
N GLU A 28 7.63 -10.30 3.46
CA GLU A 28 7.38 -10.29 4.92
C GLU A 28 7.11 -8.88 5.49
N TYR A 29 7.74 -7.84 4.94
CA TYR A 29 7.65 -6.48 5.49
C TYR A 29 6.61 -5.61 4.79
N GLN A 30 5.98 -6.06 3.71
CA GLN A 30 5.02 -5.28 2.92
C GLN A 30 3.63 -5.08 3.59
N GLY A 31 3.54 -5.30 4.91
CA GLY A 31 2.33 -5.61 5.68
C GLY A 31 1.16 -4.61 5.65
N PHE A 32 1.33 -3.42 5.06
CA PHE A 32 0.33 -2.34 5.13
C PHE A 32 -0.46 -2.09 3.85
N SER A 33 0.03 -2.51 2.68
CA SER A 33 -0.60 -2.06 1.42
C SER A 33 -0.57 -3.03 0.24
N THR A 34 0.11 -4.18 0.34
CA THR A 34 0.43 -5.01 -0.85
C THR A 34 -0.29 -6.35 -0.94
N ARG A 35 -1.19 -6.69 -0.02
CA ARG A 35 -1.94 -7.97 -0.07
C ARG A 35 -2.91 -8.08 -1.25
N PHE A 36 -2.96 -7.10 -2.15
CA PHE A 36 -3.92 -7.09 -3.25
C PHE A 36 -3.68 -8.21 -4.27
N PHE A 37 -2.41 -8.60 -4.47
CA PHE A 37 -1.95 -9.71 -5.32
C PHE A 37 -1.02 -10.64 -4.53
N SER A 38 -1.53 -11.30 -3.49
CA SER A 38 -0.83 -12.44 -2.89
C SER A 38 -1.79 -13.38 -2.18
N SER A 39 -1.85 -14.61 -2.67
CA SER A 39 -2.47 -15.75 -2.00
C SER A 39 -1.52 -16.47 -1.03
N SER A 40 -0.23 -16.09 -1.01
CA SER A 40 0.84 -16.97 -0.50
C SER A 40 1.11 -16.90 1.01
N SER A 41 0.52 -15.95 1.76
CA SER A 41 0.77 -15.83 3.20
C SER A 41 -0.44 -16.10 4.07
N GLY A 42 -1.38 -16.97 3.66
CA GLY A 42 -2.34 -17.62 4.55
C GLY A 42 -3.08 -16.74 5.58
N GLY A 43 -3.28 -15.45 5.31
CA GLY A 43 -3.82 -14.47 6.26
C GLY A 43 -2.86 -14.02 7.38
N LYS A 44 -1.70 -14.66 7.58
CA LYS A 44 -0.81 -14.45 8.73
C LYS A 44 0.22 -13.32 8.52
N ILE A 45 0.64 -12.70 9.62
CA ILE A 45 1.75 -11.73 9.66
C ILE A 45 2.86 -12.27 10.56
N SER A 46 4.11 -12.14 10.10
CA SER A 46 5.25 -12.53 10.94
C SER A 46 5.40 -11.58 12.11
N THR A 47 5.77 -12.12 13.27
CA THR A 47 6.14 -11.34 14.46
C THR A 47 7.21 -10.31 14.12
N ASN A 48 8.19 -10.70 13.29
CA ASN A 48 9.27 -9.83 12.83
C ASN A 48 8.76 -8.62 12.05
N SER A 49 7.71 -8.77 11.24
CA SER A 49 7.09 -7.66 10.53
C SER A 49 6.49 -6.66 11.53
N ILE A 50 5.73 -7.13 12.51
CA ILE A 50 5.13 -6.25 13.53
C ILE A 50 6.22 -5.51 14.31
N ILE A 51 7.25 -6.23 14.76
CA ILE A 51 8.39 -5.64 15.48
C ILE A 51 9.07 -4.59 14.59
N PHE A 52 9.38 -4.91 13.34
CA PHE A 52 9.98 -3.98 12.40
C PHE A 52 9.20 -2.67 12.32
N TRP A 53 7.89 -2.75 12.15
CA TRP A 53 7.05 -1.56 12.00
C TRP A 53 6.88 -0.75 13.28
N ILE A 54 6.89 -1.39 14.46
CA ILE A 54 6.91 -0.68 15.73
C ILE A 54 8.24 0.07 15.91
N PHE A 55 9.37 -0.56 15.55
CA PHE A 55 10.72 -0.07 15.85
C PHE A 55 11.33 0.85 14.79
N ILE A 56 10.86 0.82 13.54
CA ILE A 56 11.52 1.53 12.43
C ILE A 56 11.70 3.02 12.71
N SER A 57 10.63 3.73 13.08
CA SER A 57 10.74 5.17 13.34
C SER A 57 11.48 5.49 14.66
N PRO A 58 11.26 4.79 15.79
CA PRO A 58 12.10 4.96 16.97
C PRO A 58 13.60 4.84 16.69
N PHE A 59 13.99 3.87 15.85
CA PHE A 59 15.39 3.67 15.46
C PHE A 59 15.95 4.88 14.70
N PHE A 60 15.24 5.37 13.69
CA PHE A 60 15.65 6.55 12.92
C PHE A 60 15.61 7.84 13.73
N SER A 61 14.69 7.96 14.68
CA SER A 61 14.64 9.06 15.65
C SER A 61 15.93 9.16 16.47
N ILE A 62 16.41 8.03 17.01
CA ILE A 62 17.68 7.97 17.77
C ILE A 62 18.87 8.29 16.87
N LEU A 63 18.93 7.71 15.66
CA LEU A 63 19.99 8.01 14.70
C LEU A 63 20.02 9.49 14.31
N GLY A 64 18.84 10.08 14.06
CA GLY A 64 18.69 11.50 13.77
C GLY A 64 19.22 12.38 14.91
N TYR A 65 18.95 11.99 16.16
CA TYR A 65 19.49 12.67 17.33
C TYR A 65 21.02 12.57 17.44
N VAL A 66 21.59 11.37 17.31
CA VAL A 66 23.05 11.17 17.34
C VAL A 66 23.74 11.99 16.25
N CYS A 67 23.16 12.01 15.04
CA CYS A 67 23.62 12.86 13.95
C CYS A 67 23.54 14.35 14.31
N SER A 68 22.44 14.79 14.93
CA SER A 68 22.29 16.18 15.39
C SER A 68 23.37 16.59 16.40
N LEU A 69 23.71 15.71 17.35
CA LEU A 69 24.77 15.94 18.32
C LEU A 69 26.14 16.07 17.65
N PHE A 70 26.44 15.20 16.68
CA PHE A 70 27.68 15.27 15.90
C PHE A 70 27.76 16.55 15.08
N LEU A 71 26.67 16.96 14.44
CA LEU A 71 26.63 18.22 13.71
C LEU A 71 26.75 19.43 14.65
N ASN A 72 26.18 19.35 15.85
CA ASN A 72 26.34 20.39 16.85
C ASN A 72 27.79 20.52 17.34
N SER A 73 28.50 19.41 17.54
CA SER A 73 29.91 19.46 17.94
C SER A 73 30.80 20.01 16.83
N ALA A 74 30.53 19.66 15.57
CA ALA A 74 31.28 20.11 14.41
C ALA A 74 30.99 21.58 14.02
N PHE A 75 29.73 22.01 14.09
CA PHE A 75 29.28 23.30 13.54
C PHE A 75 28.66 24.26 14.56
N LYS A 76 28.46 23.87 15.83
CA LYS A 76 27.85 24.67 16.91
C LYS A 76 26.47 25.27 16.59
N THR A 77 25.71 24.64 15.69
CA THR A 77 24.50 25.23 15.09
C THR A 77 23.22 24.43 15.33
N CYS A 78 23.30 23.21 15.86
CA CYS A 78 22.21 22.23 15.76
C CYS A 78 21.88 21.55 17.09
N HIS A 79 21.29 22.29 18.04
CA HIS A 79 20.78 21.67 19.26
C HIS A 79 19.30 21.29 19.07
N VAL A 80 19.00 19.99 19.09
CA VAL A 80 17.63 19.47 19.16
C VAL A 80 17.38 18.95 20.56
N SER A 81 16.32 19.41 21.20
CA SER A 81 15.93 18.89 22.52
C SER A 81 15.42 17.45 22.39
N TYR A 82 15.95 16.55 23.23
CA TYR A 82 15.58 15.14 23.23
C TYR A 82 14.08 14.91 23.52
N ASN A 83 13.42 15.86 24.20
CA ASN A 83 11.99 15.80 24.49
C ASN A 83 11.11 15.86 23.23
N TYR A 84 11.65 16.25 22.08
CA TYR A 84 10.91 16.28 20.82
C TYR A 84 11.13 15.04 19.94
N LEU A 85 11.98 14.09 20.32
CA LEU A 85 12.30 12.93 19.48
C LEU A 85 11.10 12.07 19.13
N TRP A 86 10.16 11.90 20.07
CA TRP A 86 8.93 11.16 19.84
C TRP A 86 8.05 11.76 18.73
N THR A 87 8.19 13.07 18.45
CA THR A 87 7.43 13.74 17.38
C THR A 87 7.83 13.25 15.99
N ILE A 88 9.05 12.72 15.80
CA ILE A 88 9.49 12.08 14.56
C ILE A 88 8.57 10.90 14.23
N SER A 89 8.30 10.03 15.21
CA SER A 89 7.39 8.89 15.00
C SER A 89 5.95 9.33 14.78
N LEU A 90 5.50 10.39 15.44
CA LEU A 90 4.18 10.94 15.16
C LEU A 90 4.05 11.44 13.72
N VAL A 91 5.02 12.23 13.24
CA VAL A 91 5.02 12.75 11.86
C VAL A 91 5.15 11.62 10.85
N PHE A 92 6.01 10.63 11.11
CA PHE A 92 6.17 9.43 10.29
C PHE A 92 4.83 8.72 10.07
N TRP A 93 4.09 8.41 11.14
CA TRP A 93 2.81 7.71 11.04
C TRP A 93 1.72 8.53 10.35
N ILE A 94 1.72 9.86 10.53
CA ILE A 94 0.85 10.76 9.77
C ILE A 94 1.17 10.67 8.27
N VAL A 95 2.45 10.72 7.89
CA VAL A 95 2.89 10.62 6.49
C VAL A 95 2.50 9.26 5.90
N ILE A 96 2.71 8.15 6.61
CA ILE A 96 2.29 6.82 6.17
C ILE A 96 0.78 6.76 5.94
N TYR A 97 -0.02 7.31 6.85
CA TYR A 97 -1.48 7.32 6.71
C TYR A 97 -1.93 8.20 5.53
N LEU A 98 -1.31 9.36 5.32
CA LEU A 98 -1.56 10.22 4.16
C LEU A 98 -1.24 9.48 2.85
N ILE A 99 -0.14 8.73 2.79
CA ILE A 99 0.20 7.92 1.62
C ILE A 99 -0.88 6.87 1.33
N ILE A 100 -1.44 6.22 2.36
CA ILE A 100 -2.55 5.26 2.19
C ILE A 100 -3.79 5.94 1.58
N LEU A 101 -4.08 7.19 1.98
CA LEU A 101 -5.17 7.98 1.43
C LEU A 101 -4.92 8.38 -0.03
N ILE A 102 -3.73 8.92 -0.33
CA ILE A 102 -3.27 9.29 -1.66
C ILE A 102 -3.34 8.09 -2.61
N LEU A 103 -2.96 6.90 -2.12
CA LEU A 103 -3.01 5.66 -2.89
C LEU A 103 -4.44 5.10 -3.03
N GLY A 104 -5.46 5.70 -2.42
CA GLY A 104 -6.84 5.21 -2.45
C GLY A 104 -7.03 3.85 -1.78
N ARG A 105 -6.09 3.44 -0.91
CA ARG A 105 -6.06 2.09 -0.31
C ARG A 105 -6.81 2.00 1.02
N ARG A 106 -7.42 3.10 1.50
CA ARG A 106 -8.12 3.17 2.79
C ARG A 106 -9.01 1.97 3.09
N LYS A 107 -9.82 1.52 2.11
CA LYS A 107 -10.76 0.40 2.28
C LYS A 107 -10.10 -0.99 2.36
N LEU A 108 -8.84 -1.10 1.92
CA LEU A 108 -8.08 -2.35 1.89
C LEU A 108 -7.26 -2.56 3.17
N VAL A 109 -7.03 -1.51 3.96
CA VAL A 109 -6.19 -1.62 5.15
C VAL A 109 -7.02 -1.83 6.41
N ASN A 110 -6.42 -2.52 7.39
CA ASN A 110 -6.93 -2.59 8.75
C ASN A 110 -6.53 -1.32 9.53
N HIS A 111 -7.49 -0.43 9.75
CA HIS A 111 -7.23 0.83 10.47
C HIS A 111 -6.87 0.62 11.93
N LEU A 112 -7.49 -0.36 12.60
CA LEU A 112 -7.22 -0.65 14.00
C LEU A 112 -5.79 -1.16 14.16
N PHE A 113 -5.36 -2.05 13.27
CA PHE A 113 -3.99 -2.54 13.20
C PHE A 113 -2.97 -1.41 13.02
N ILE A 114 -3.17 -0.51 12.05
CA ILE A 114 -2.28 0.65 11.86
C ILE A 114 -2.24 1.51 13.11
N LEU A 115 -3.41 1.81 13.69
CA LEU A 115 -3.51 2.70 14.84
C LEU A 115 -2.73 2.15 16.04
N ILE A 116 -2.86 0.86 16.33
CA ILE A 116 -2.17 0.24 17.47
C ILE A 116 -0.66 0.24 17.24
N ILE A 117 -0.19 -0.09 16.02
CA ILE A 117 1.25 -0.04 15.71
C ILE A 117 1.78 1.39 15.80
N ALA A 118 1.02 2.38 15.32
CA ALA A 118 1.40 3.79 15.41
C ALA A 118 1.53 4.25 16.87
N ILE A 119 0.53 3.95 17.71
CA ILE A 119 0.55 4.26 19.15
C ILE A 119 1.73 3.57 19.82
N ALA A 120 1.94 2.27 19.55
CA ALA A 120 3.05 1.51 20.10
C ALA A 120 4.41 2.11 19.74
N SER A 121 4.59 2.47 18.46
CA SER A 121 5.81 3.09 17.95
C SER A 121 6.07 4.45 18.60
N ILE A 122 5.04 5.30 18.73
CA ILE A 122 5.16 6.62 19.37
C ILE A 122 5.49 6.49 20.86
N VAL A 123 4.79 5.61 21.59
CA VAL A 123 5.03 5.37 23.02
C VAL A 123 6.42 4.79 23.23
N LEU A 124 6.86 3.85 22.38
CA LEU A 124 8.20 3.30 22.42
C LEU A 124 9.27 4.37 22.19
N ASN A 125 9.10 5.23 21.18
CA ASN A 125 10.06 6.31 20.92
C ASN A 125 10.13 7.30 22.09
N TRP A 126 8.98 7.68 22.65
CA TRP A 126 8.92 8.52 23.85
C TRP A 126 9.63 7.87 25.04
N TYR A 127 9.39 6.59 25.27
CA TYR A 127 9.98 5.83 26.36
C TYR A 127 11.51 5.69 26.20
N ILE A 128 11.98 5.32 25.01
CA ILE A 128 13.42 5.23 24.72
C ILE A 128 14.08 6.59 24.89
N ALA A 129 13.50 7.67 24.36
CA ALA A 129 14.03 9.01 24.55
C ALA A 129 14.10 9.37 26.05
N ARG A 130 13.07 9.08 26.83
CA ARG A 130 13.06 9.40 28.26
C ARG A 130 14.14 8.63 29.02
N ILE A 131 14.26 7.32 28.81
CA ILE A 131 15.26 6.55 29.56
C ILE A 131 16.68 6.85 29.09
N ALA A 132 16.91 6.92 27.78
CA ALA A 132 18.25 7.16 27.24
C ALA A 132 18.86 8.50 27.72
N PHE A 133 18.03 9.52 27.99
CA PHE A 133 18.51 10.86 28.33
C PHE A 133 18.24 11.31 29.78
N THR A 134 17.27 10.71 30.47
CA THR A 134 16.91 11.11 31.85
C THR A 134 16.70 9.96 32.82
N GLY A 135 16.67 8.72 32.33
CA GLY A 135 16.37 7.54 33.15
C GLY A 135 17.62 6.81 33.62
N ASN A 136 17.43 5.87 34.53
CA ASN A 136 18.49 4.97 34.94
C ASN A 136 18.58 3.81 33.94
N VAL A 137 19.74 3.65 33.29
CA VAL A 137 19.96 2.60 32.29
C VAL A 137 19.83 1.20 32.91
N THR A 138 19.98 1.08 34.22
CA THR A 138 19.74 -0.19 34.93
C THR A 138 18.29 -0.67 34.82
N ASP A 139 17.33 0.22 34.58
CA ASP A 139 15.90 -0.15 34.52
C ASP A 139 15.55 -0.97 33.27
N ILE A 140 16.38 -0.90 32.22
CA ILE A 140 16.28 -1.64 30.96
C ILE A 140 17.39 -2.69 30.80
N SER A 141 18.19 -2.91 31.83
CA SER A 141 19.20 -3.97 31.79
C SER A 141 18.51 -5.33 31.59
N PRO A 142 18.97 -6.16 30.64
CA PRO A 142 18.38 -7.46 30.37
C PRO A 142 18.82 -8.46 31.44
N ASP A 143 18.38 -8.24 32.67
CA ASP A 143 18.61 -9.14 33.80
C ASP A 143 17.29 -9.80 34.22
N SER A 144 17.35 -11.12 34.38
CA SER A 144 16.26 -11.91 34.96
C SER A 144 15.90 -11.48 36.39
N SER A 145 16.77 -10.76 37.11
CA SER A 145 16.45 -10.20 38.42
C SER A 145 15.72 -8.84 38.35
N ASN A 146 15.72 -8.19 37.18
CA ASN A 146 15.11 -6.89 36.96
C ASN A 146 13.61 -7.04 36.65
N THR A 147 12.78 -6.87 37.68
CA THR A 147 11.32 -6.96 37.58
C THR A 147 10.72 -5.94 36.62
N ALA A 148 11.31 -4.74 36.52
CA ALA A 148 10.84 -3.71 35.59
C ALA A 148 11.06 -4.16 34.13
N PHE A 149 12.26 -4.65 33.80
CA PHE A 149 12.57 -5.21 32.48
C PHE A 149 11.64 -6.36 32.11
N GLN A 150 11.41 -7.31 33.03
CA GLN A 150 10.47 -8.42 32.81
C GLN A 150 9.05 -7.93 32.52
N PHE A 151 8.56 -6.94 33.27
CA PHE A 151 7.24 -6.36 33.08
C PHE A 151 7.10 -5.68 31.72
N TYR A 152 8.10 -4.90 31.29
CA TYR A 152 8.12 -4.28 29.97
C TYR A 152 8.16 -5.31 28.83
N LEU A 153 8.95 -6.37 28.98
CA LEU A 153 9.01 -7.46 28.02
C LEU A 153 7.66 -8.18 27.90
N ALA A 154 6.99 -8.45 29.02
CA ALA A 154 5.66 -9.06 29.03
C ALA A 154 4.62 -8.18 28.33
N ILE A 155 4.61 -6.87 28.61
CA ILE A 155 3.73 -5.91 27.91
C ILE A 155 4.02 -5.92 26.40
N GLY A 156 5.30 -5.82 26.02
CA GLY A 156 5.73 -5.80 24.62
C GLY A 156 5.31 -7.05 23.85
N LEU A 157 5.51 -8.24 24.44
CA LEU A 157 5.06 -9.50 23.84
C LEU A 157 3.53 -9.56 23.74
N SER A 158 2.81 -9.15 24.79
CA SER A 158 1.33 -9.13 24.76
C SER A 158 0.81 -8.22 23.65
N LEU A 159 1.43 -7.06 23.46
CA LEU A 159 1.07 -6.11 22.42
C LEU A 159 1.28 -6.70 21.03
N ILE A 160 2.42 -7.36 20.79
CA ILE A 160 2.69 -8.02 19.52
C ILE A 160 1.63 -9.11 19.24
N SER A 161 1.29 -9.92 20.26
CA SER A 161 0.22 -10.92 20.12
C SER A 161 -1.15 -10.30 19.84
N ILE A 162 -1.52 -9.21 20.52
CA ILE A 162 -2.77 -8.48 20.25
C ILE A 162 -2.81 -7.99 18.80
N VAL A 163 -1.71 -7.40 18.32
CA VAL A 163 -1.59 -6.92 16.94
C VAL A 163 -1.72 -8.07 15.93
N GLN A 164 -1.13 -9.24 16.21
CA GLN A 164 -1.30 -10.44 15.39
C GLN A 164 -2.76 -10.89 15.32
N VAL A 165 -3.44 -10.99 16.46
CA VAL A 165 -4.86 -11.41 16.52
C VAL A 165 -5.76 -10.45 15.75
N ILE A 166 -5.55 -9.14 15.90
CA ILE A 166 -6.32 -8.11 15.17
C ILE A 166 -6.11 -8.22 13.66
N TYR A 167 -4.90 -8.55 13.25
CA TYR A 167 -4.57 -8.70 11.85
C TYR A 167 -5.15 -9.98 11.24
N GLU A 168 -5.05 -11.10 11.95
CA GLU A 168 -5.50 -12.42 11.49
C GLU A 168 -7.03 -12.59 11.55
N SER A 169 -7.70 -11.92 12.50
CA SER A 169 -9.16 -11.92 12.59
C SER A 169 -9.84 -11.16 11.44
N GLU A 170 -9.11 -10.35 10.69
CA GLU A 170 -9.68 -9.59 9.59
C GLU A 170 -9.85 -10.45 8.32
N ASN A 171 -11.09 -10.51 7.81
CA ASN A 171 -11.35 -11.14 6.52
C ASN A 171 -10.91 -10.22 5.35
N TYR A 172 -9.62 -10.24 5.05
CA TYR A 172 -9.03 -9.47 3.96
C TYR A 172 -9.63 -9.81 2.59
N ASN A 173 -9.95 -11.09 2.33
CA ASN A 173 -10.55 -11.52 1.07
C ASN A 173 -11.90 -10.84 0.81
N LEU A 174 -12.70 -10.67 1.86
CA LEU A 174 -13.98 -9.96 1.78
C LEU A 174 -13.79 -8.46 1.56
N LYS A 175 -12.79 -7.81 2.20
CA LYS A 175 -12.44 -6.41 1.90
C LYS A 175 -11.98 -6.21 0.46
N ARG A 176 -11.07 -7.05 -0.02
CA ARG A 176 -10.59 -7.05 -1.41
C ARG A 176 -11.75 -7.21 -2.39
N THR A 177 -12.63 -8.16 -2.13
CA THR A 177 -13.81 -8.42 -2.95
C THR A 177 -14.75 -7.21 -3.01
N ARG A 178 -15.04 -6.58 -1.86
CA ARG A 178 -15.86 -5.35 -1.81
C ARG A 178 -15.20 -4.21 -2.59
N PHE A 179 -13.90 -4.02 -2.41
CA PHE A 179 -13.14 -2.99 -3.14
C PHE A 179 -13.22 -3.19 -4.66
N ILE A 180 -12.96 -4.41 -5.15
CA ILE A 180 -13.04 -4.74 -6.58
C ILE A 180 -14.45 -4.48 -7.11
N ARG A 181 -15.49 -4.92 -6.40
CA ARG A 181 -16.89 -4.72 -6.78
C ARG A 181 -17.25 -3.23 -6.91
N GLU A 182 -16.88 -2.41 -5.93
CA GLU A 182 -17.12 -0.97 -5.97
C GLU A 182 -16.42 -0.30 -7.16
N LYS A 183 -15.18 -0.70 -7.46
CA LYS A 183 -14.42 -0.19 -8.61
C LYS A 183 -15.09 -0.56 -9.93
N ILE A 184 -15.51 -1.81 -10.09
CA ILE A 184 -16.26 -2.25 -11.29
C ILE A 184 -17.54 -1.43 -11.47
N GLN A 185 -18.33 -1.28 -10.41
CA GLN A 185 -19.56 -0.49 -10.48
C GLN A 185 -19.28 0.96 -10.86
N LYS A 186 -18.22 1.55 -10.30
CA LYS A 186 -17.77 2.90 -10.68
C LYS A 186 -17.41 2.96 -12.17
N TYR A 187 -16.59 2.04 -12.67
CA TYR A 187 -16.15 2.03 -14.07
C TYR A 187 -17.28 1.79 -15.06
N LEU A 188 -18.21 0.88 -14.75
CA LEU A 188 -19.40 0.65 -15.58
C LEU A 188 -20.29 1.90 -15.66
N ARG A 189 -20.34 2.72 -14.60
CA ARG A 189 -21.09 3.97 -14.58
C ARG A 189 -20.37 5.12 -15.32
N GLU A 190 -19.05 5.21 -15.14
CA GLU A 190 -18.21 6.29 -15.67
C GLU A 190 -17.89 6.08 -17.16
N TYR A 191 -17.53 4.86 -17.56
CA TYR A 191 -17.07 4.55 -18.91
C TYR A 191 -18.09 3.74 -19.70
N LYS A 192 -19.08 4.44 -20.27
CA LYS A 192 -20.14 3.81 -21.07
C LYS A 192 -19.60 3.03 -22.29
N VAL A 193 -18.43 3.41 -22.81
CA VAL A 193 -17.77 2.75 -23.96
C VAL A 193 -17.49 1.28 -23.67
N ILE A 194 -17.25 0.90 -22.41
CA ILE A 194 -17.02 -0.49 -21.99
C ILE A 194 -18.21 -1.39 -22.37
N TYR A 195 -19.44 -0.87 -22.42
CA TYR A 195 -20.61 -1.65 -22.82
C TYR A 195 -20.60 -2.09 -24.29
N SER A 196 -19.77 -1.51 -25.15
CA SER A 196 -19.57 -2.03 -26.52
C SER A 196 -19.00 -3.44 -26.53
N LEU A 197 -18.26 -3.82 -25.47
CA LEU A 197 -17.71 -5.16 -25.28
C LEU A 197 -18.75 -6.17 -24.77
N LYS A 198 -20.01 -5.78 -24.51
CA LYS A 198 -21.01 -6.68 -23.95
C LYS A 198 -21.26 -7.93 -24.81
N GLY A 199 -21.13 -7.82 -26.13
CA GLY A 199 -21.22 -8.96 -27.04
C GLY A 199 -20.12 -10.02 -26.82
N ASN A 200 -19.03 -9.63 -26.15
CA ASN A 200 -17.95 -10.52 -25.74
C ASN A 200 -17.61 -10.30 -24.26
N ILE A 201 -18.33 -11.02 -23.39
CA ILE A 201 -18.22 -10.94 -21.93
C ILE A 201 -16.79 -11.18 -21.43
N GLU A 202 -16.00 -12.00 -22.13
CA GLU A 202 -14.59 -12.25 -21.76
C GLU A 202 -13.75 -10.97 -21.92
N LEU A 203 -13.91 -10.24 -23.03
CA LEU A 203 -13.22 -8.95 -23.22
C LEU A 203 -13.72 -7.87 -22.25
N LEU A 204 -15.01 -7.90 -21.92
CA LEU A 204 -15.58 -7.01 -20.90
C LEU A 204 -14.88 -7.21 -19.55
N TYR A 205 -14.79 -8.46 -19.06
CA TYR A 205 -14.10 -8.76 -17.80
C TYR A 205 -12.62 -8.43 -17.87
N LEU A 206 -11.98 -8.66 -19.02
CA LEU A 206 -10.58 -8.31 -19.22
C LEU A 206 -10.33 -6.81 -19.12
N SER A 207 -11.17 -6.01 -19.78
CA SER A 207 -11.09 -4.54 -19.70
C SER A 207 -11.25 -4.04 -18.27
N LEU A 208 -12.21 -4.59 -17.51
CA LEU A 208 -12.41 -4.24 -16.11
C LEU A 208 -11.23 -4.67 -15.23
N ALA A 209 -10.64 -5.85 -15.49
CA ALA A 209 -9.47 -6.33 -14.75
C ALA A 209 -8.26 -5.41 -14.96
N ILE A 210 -8.00 -5.00 -16.20
CA ILE A 210 -6.95 -4.03 -16.54
C ILE A 210 -7.17 -2.71 -15.81
N LEU A 211 -8.38 -2.14 -15.87
CA LEU A 211 -8.70 -0.87 -15.21
C LEU A 211 -8.61 -0.93 -13.68
N VAL A 212 -8.97 -2.06 -13.07
CA VAL A 212 -8.82 -2.26 -11.62
C VAL A 212 -7.34 -2.33 -11.23
N LEU A 213 -6.52 -3.06 -12.00
CA LEU A 213 -5.08 -3.16 -11.74
C LEU A 213 -4.40 -1.81 -11.89
N GLU A 214 -4.64 -1.11 -12.99
CA GLU A 214 -3.94 0.14 -13.29
C GLU A 214 -4.34 1.27 -12.35
N ASP A 215 -5.61 1.37 -11.93
CA ASP A 215 -5.99 2.34 -10.90
C ASP A 215 -5.48 1.96 -9.51
N PHE A 216 -5.20 0.67 -9.26
CA PHE A 216 -4.56 0.23 -8.01
C PHE A 216 -3.07 0.57 -7.97
N GLU A 217 -2.37 0.44 -9.11
CA GLU A 217 -0.97 0.84 -9.26
C GLU A 217 -0.81 2.37 -9.33
N ARG A 218 -1.73 3.05 -10.02
CA ARG A 218 -1.70 4.49 -10.26
C ARG A 218 -3.08 5.16 -10.08
N PRO A 219 -3.46 5.43 -8.82
CA PRO A 219 -4.73 6.06 -8.47
C PRO A 219 -4.90 7.45 -9.08
N LYS A 220 -6.15 7.88 -9.27
CA LYS A 220 -6.51 9.19 -9.86
C LYS A 220 -5.74 10.38 -9.27
N PHE A 221 -5.52 10.40 -7.95
CA PHE A 221 -4.82 11.50 -7.31
C PHE A 221 -3.34 11.61 -7.73
N ILE A 222 -2.64 10.47 -7.87
CA ILE A 222 -1.25 10.45 -8.40
C ILE A 222 -1.23 10.96 -9.84
N ARG A 223 -2.19 10.54 -10.67
CA ARG A 223 -2.32 11.00 -12.06
C ARG A 223 -2.53 12.51 -12.16
N ILE A 224 -3.36 13.08 -11.29
CA ILE A 224 -3.57 14.54 -11.21
C ILE A 224 -2.26 15.26 -10.88
N ILE A 225 -1.49 14.78 -9.89
CA ILE A 225 -0.20 15.37 -9.51
C ILE A 225 0.80 15.31 -10.67
N GLU A 226 0.92 14.16 -11.33
CA GLU A 226 1.86 13.98 -12.44
C GLU A 226 1.51 14.86 -13.64
N ASN A 227 0.22 15.07 -13.91
CA ASN A 227 -0.24 16.01 -14.93
C ASN A 227 0.15 17.45 -14.59
N ILE A 228 0.01 17.86 -13.32
CA ILE A 228 0.45 19.19 -12.84
C ILE A 228 1.97 19.34 -12.98
N LEU A 229 2.73 18.30 -12.62
CA LEU A 229 4.20 18.28 -12.70
C LEU A 229 4.74 18.01 -14.11
N ARG A 230 3.87 17.79 -15.10
CA ARG A 230 4.20 17.43 -16.50
C ARG A 230 5.13 16.21 -16.61
N THR A 231 5.09 15.31 -15.63
CA THR A 231 5.88 14.08 -15.65
C THR A 231 5.14 13.00 -16.41
N LYS A 232 5.65 12.59 -17.58
CA LYS A 232 5.09 11.48 -18.36
C LYS A 232 5.49 10.14 -17.74
N THR A 233 4.64 9.60 -16.89
CA THR A 233 4.68 8.21 -16.43
C THR A 233 3.40 7.53 -16.97
N ARG A 234 3.48 6.31 -17.52
CA ARG A 234 2.28 5.56 -18.02
C ARG A 234 1.72 4.74 -16.83
N ASN A 235 0.40 4.60 -16.56
CA ASN A 235 -0.69 3.98 -17.35
C ASN A 235 -2.11 4.52 -17.01
N ILE A 236 -3.07 4.34 -17.94
CA ILE A 236 -4.37 3.61 -17.84
C ILE A 236 -4.62 3.01 -19.25
N ALA A 237 -3.96 1.89 -19.55
CA ALA A 237 -3.76 1.28 -20.86
C ALA A 237 -2.86 2.08 -21.80
N GLN A 238 -1.69 2.46 -21.27
CA GLN A 238 -0.40 2.77 -21.95
C GLN A 238 -0.39 3.57 -23.27
N ASN A 239 -1.34 4.47 -23.48
CA ASN A 239 -1.43 5.33 -24.66
C ASN A 239 -1.16 6.80 -24.30
N ASP A 240 -0.78 7.63 -25.28
CA ASP A 240 -0.61 9.08 -25.13
C ASP A 240 -1.97 9.80 -25.31
N SER A 241 -2.96 9.40 -24.51
CA SER A 241 -4.33 9.92 -24.53
C SER A 241 -4.47 11.27 -23.81
N ILE A 242 -5.51 12.02 -24.17
CA ILE A 242 -5.79 13.35 -23.62
C ILE A 242 -6.42 13.27 -22.23
N ASP A 243 -7.29 12.27 -22.01
CA ASP A 243 -7.96 12.04 -20.75
C ASP A 243 -8.26 10.54 -20.50
N ASP A 244 -8.77 10.22 -19.30
CA ASP A 244 -9.08 8.85 -18.90
C ASP A 244 -10.17 8.19 -19.78
N ILE A 245 -11.15 8.96 -20.28
CA ILE A 245 -12.27 8.42 -21.08
C ILE A 245 -11.74 7.99 -22.45
N ASP A 246 -10.92 8.84 -23.07
CA ASP A 246 -10.23 8.57 -24.32
C ASP A 246 -9.29 7.37 -24.17
N SER A 247 -8.52 7.32 -23.08
CA SER A 247 -7.66 6.17 -22.72
C SER A 247 -8.44 4.85 -22.72
N VAL A 248 -9.60 4.83 -22.06
CA VAL A 248 -10.48 3.66 -21.99
C VAL A 248 -11.06 3.32 -23.35
N SER A 249 -11.39 4.32 -24.18
CA SER A 249 -11.89 4.09 -25.53
C SER A 249 -10.85 3.40 -26.41
N ILE A 250 -9.59 3.83 -26.33
CA ILE A 250 -8.49 3.25 -27.09
C ILE A 250 -8.21 1.83 -26.59
N LEU A 251 -8.22 1.60 -25.26
CA LEU A 251 -8.11 0.25 -24.71
C LEU A 251 -9.20 -0.69 -25.26
N VAL A 252 -10.46 -0.25 -25.24
CA VAL A 252 -11.59 -1.05 -25.73
C VAL A 252 -11.39 -1.41 -27.21
N LYS A 253 -10.94 -0.46 -28.03
CA LYS A 253 -10.65 -0.68 -29.44
C LYS A 253 -9.47 -1.64 -29.63
N GLN A 254 -8.36 -1.43 -28.93
CA GLN A 254 -7.18 -2.31 -28.96
C GLN A 254 -7.55 -3.74 -28.57
N LEU A 255 -8.37 -3.94 -27.54
CA LEU A 255 -8.85 -5.25 -27.12
C LEU A 255 -9.69 -5.94 -28.21
N GLN A 256 -10.57 -5.20 -28.88
CA GLN A 256 -11.37 -5.73 -30.00
C GLN A 256 -10.47 -6.11 -31.18
N ASP A 257 -9.54 -5.25 -31.57
CA ASP A 257 -8.63 -5.47 -32.70
C ASP A 257 -7.73 -6.69 -32.46
N LEU A 258 -7.13 -6.80 -31.26
CA LEU A 258 -6.30 -7.95 -30.87
C LEU A 258 -7.11 -9.25 -30.77
N ALA A 259 -8.36 -9.17 -30.32
CA ALA A 259 -9.24 -10.34 -30.27
C ALA A 259 -9.61 -10.86 -31.67
N VAL A 260 -9.75 -9.98 -32.67
CA VAL A 260 -9.99 -10.37 -34.07
C VAL A 260 -8.71 -10.89 -34.73
N GLY A 261 -7.56 -10.24 -34.50
CA GLY A 261 -6.28 -10.60 -35.11
C GLY A 261 -5.63 -11.88 -34.55
N SER A 262 -6.02 -12.31 -33.35
CA SER A 262 -5.44 -13.50 -32.71
C SER A 262 -5.86 -14.80 -33.40
N LYS A 263 -4.86 -15.54 -33.91
CA LYS A 263 -5.00 -16.91 -34.45
C LYS A 263 -5.11 -17.99 -33.37
N GLU A 264 -4.88 -17.65 -32.10
CA GLU A 264 -4.93 -18.59 -30.98
C GLU A 264 -6.34 -19.11 -30.73
N LYS A 265 -6.50 -20.44 -30.67
CA LYS A 265 -7.79 -21.10 -30.49
C LYS A 265 -8.09 -21.36 -29.02
N ASP A 266 -7.06 -21.53 -28.19
CA ASP A 266 -7.23 -21.69 -26.75
C ASP A 266 -7.58 -20.34 -26.10
N LYS A 267 -8.72 -20.28 -25.43
CA LYS A 267 -9.25 -19.05 -24.83
C LYS A 267 -8.29 -18.44 -23.80
N ILE A 268 -7.68 -19.26 -22.94
CA ILE A 268 -6.81 -18.78 -21.87
C ILE A 268 -5.49 -18.27 -22.46
N LYS A 269 -4.92 -19.00 -23.42
CA LYS A 269 -3.71 -18.56 -24.13
C LYS A 269 -3.96 -17.27 -24.91
N LYS A 270 -5.12 -17.15 -25.55
CA LYS A 270 -5.55 -15.94 -26.26
C LYS A 270 -5.63 -14.73 -25.33
N LEU A 271 -6.28 -14.87 -24.18
CA LEU A 271 -6.36 -13.77 -23.19
C LEU A 271 -4.98 -13.37 -22.67
N ARG A 272 -4.12 -14.35 -22.34
CA ARG A 272 -2.74 -14.07 -21.89
C ARG A 272 -1.92 -13.36 -22.97
N PHE A 273 -2.07 -13.76 -24.23
CA PHE A 273 -1.43 -13.10 -25.37
C PHE A 273 -1.87 -11.65 -25.48
N ILE A 274 -3.18 -11.37 -25.45
CA ILE A 274 -3.73 -10.01 -25.50
C ILE A 274 -3.17 -9.15 -24.37
N ILE A 275 -3.11 -9.66 -23.13
CA ILE A 275 -2.56 -8.91 -21.99
C ILE A 275 -1.07 -8.61 -22.20
N LYS A 276 -0.32 -9.57 -22.72
CA LYS A 276 1.12 -9.44 -22.96
C LYS A 276 1.45 -8.42 -24.04
N GLU A 277 0.59 -8.29 -25.06
CA GLU A 277 0.67 -7.23 -26.07
C GLU A 277 0.40 -5.83 -25.51
N ILE A 278 -0.47 -5.72 -24.50
CA ILE A 278 -0.74 -4.44 -23.81
C ILE A 278 0.42 -4.08 -22.88
N ASN A 279 0.97 -5.07 -22.17
CA ASN A 279 2.10 -4.86 -21.28
C ASN A 279 2.97 -6.13 -21.22
N CYS A 280 4.22 -6.01 -21.65
CA CYS A 280 5.17 -7.12 -21.80
C CYS A 280 5.55 -7.82 -20.48
N SER A 281 5.11 -7.34 -19.32
CA SER A 281 5.45 -7.90 -18.01
C SER A 281 4.65 -9.16 -17.68
N ASP A 282 5.34 -10.28 -17.44
CA ASP A 282 4.69 -11.54 -17.02
C ASP A 282 4.01 -11.43 -15.64
N GLN A 283 4.50 -10.53 -14.76
CA GLN A 283 3.84 -10.23 -13.49
C GLN A 283 2.50 -9.52 -13.72
N TYR A 284 2.46 -8.58 -14.68
CA TYR A 284 1.24 -7.89 -15.06
C TYR A 284 0.21 -8.87 -15.61
N VAL A 285 0.61 -9.77 -16.52
CA VAL A 285 -0.25 -10.84 -17.06
C VAL A 285 -0.85 -11.68 -15.93
N THR A 286 -0.03 -12.07 -14.95
CA THR A 286 -0.48 -12.89 -13.82
C THR A 286 -1.51 -12.15 -12.96
N ASN A 287 -1.25 -10.90 -12.62
CA ASN A 287 -2.14 -10.06 -11.81
C ASN A 287 -3.48 -9.79 -12.51
N VAL A 288 -3.47 -9.47 -13.81
CA VAL A 288 -4.69 -9.25 -14.61
C VAL A 288 -5.50 -10.53 -14.69
N MET A 289 -4.87 -11.69 -14.93
CA MET A 289 -5.58 -12.97 -14.98
C MET A 289 -6.22 -13.34 -13.63
N GLU A 290 -5.57 -13.01 -12.51
CA GLU A 290 -6.15 -13.22 -11.18
C GLU A 290 -7.40 -12.34 -10.97
N LEU A 291 -7.32 -11.07 -11.37
CA LEU A 291 -8.48 -10.17 -11.33
C LEU A 291 -9.59 -10.62 -12.27
N PHE A 292 -9.27 -11.02 -13.50
CA PHE A 292 -10.23 -11.55 -14.46
C PHE A 292 -11.05 -12.69 -13.86
N ASN A 293 -10.37 -13.67 -13.24
CA ASN A 293 -11.04 -14.79 -12.58
C ASN A 293 -11.91 -14.34 -11.41
N THR A 294 -11.43 -13.37 -10.62
CA THR A 294 -12.16 -12.79 -9.49
C THR A 294 -13.44 -12.08 -9.97
N ILE A 295 -13.33 -11.27 -11.03
CA ILE A 295 -14.44 -10.53 -11.63
C ILE A 295 -15.48 -11.49 -12.22
N SER A 296 -15.02 -12.49 -12.97
CA SER A 296 -15.88 -13.53 -13.55
C SER A 296 -16.70 -14.25 -12.47
N ARG A 297 -16.09 -14.59 -11.32
CA ARG A 297 -16.81 -15.16 -10.19
C ARG A 297 -17.81 -14.18 -9.58
N LEU A 298 -17.40 -12.94 -9.34
CA LEU A 298 -18.27 -11.93 -8.75
C LEU A 298 -19.49 -11.60 -9.60
N ASP A 299 -19.36 -11.62 -10.93
CA ASP A 299 -20.51 -11.39 -11.80
C ASP A 299 -21.49 -12.57 -11.77
N ARG A 300 -21.00 -13.82 -11.68
CA ARG A 300 -21.87 -14.99 -11.50
C ARG A 300 -22.67 -14.90 -10.21
N ASP A 301 -22.03 -14.47 -9.12
CA ASP A 301 -22.65 -14.44 -7.79
C ASP A 301 -23.61 -13.25 -7.62
N PHE A 302 -23.32 -12.09 -8.21
CA PHE A 302 -24.02 -10.83 -7.94
C PHE A 302 -24.63 -10.13 -9.16
N LYS A 303 -24.47 -10.68 -10.38
CA LYS A 303 -24.98 -10.11 -11.64
C LYS A 303 -24.66 -8.61 -11.79
N ILE A 304 -23.40 -8.25 -11.56
CA ILE A 304 -22.91 -6.87 -11.48
C ILE A 304 -23.07 -6.13 -12.82
N VAL A 305 -22.83 -6.83 -13.93
CA VAL A 305 -22.94 -6.29 -15.28
C VAL A 305 -24.40 -6.06 -15.68
N GLU A 306 -25.29 -6.99 -15.33
CA GLU A 306 -26.73 -6.88 -15.64
C GLU A 306 -27.43 -5.80 -14.81
N SER A 307 -27.14 -5.75 -13.51
CA SER A 307 -27.77 -4.80 -12.57
C SER A 307 -27.51 -3.33 -12.92
N ASN A 308 -26.34 -3.00 -13.46
CA ASN A 308 -26.03 -1.63 -13.88
C ASN A 308 -26.71 -1.18 -15.18
N LYS A 309 -27.37 -2.08 -15.93
CA LYS A 309 -28.13 -1.73 -17.15
C LYS A 309 -29.33 -0.82 -16.85
N TYR A 310 -29.88 -0.91 -15.63
CA TYR A 310 -31.14 -0.26 -15.24
C TYR A 310 -30.97 1.07 -14.52
N ASN A 311 -29.74 1.52 -14.22
CA ASN A 311 -29.48 2.85 -13.67
C ASN A 311 -29.45 3.94 -14.76
N LYS A 312 -30.30 3.81 -15.79
CA LYS A 312 -30.68 4.90 -16.70
C LYS A 312 -31.73 5.77 -16.00
N LYS A 313 -31.30 6.58 -15.03
CA LYS A 313 -31.99 7.80 -14.63
C LYS A 313 -30.98 8.92 -14.66
#